data_AF-A0A7V6A4T3-F1
#
_entry.id   AF-A0A7V6A4T3-F1
#
_cell.length_a   1.000
_cell.length_b   1.000
_cell.length_c   1.000
_cell.angle_alpha   90.00
_cell.angle_beta   90.00
_cell.angle_gamma   90.00
#
_symmetry.space_group_name_H-M   'P 1'
#
loop_
_entity.id
_entity.type
_entity.pdbx_description
1 polymer ?
#
loop_
_entity_poly.entity_id
_entity_poly.type
_entity_poly.pdbx_seq_one_letter_code
_entity_poly.pdbx_strand_id
1 'polypeptide(L)' 'AVQVMGGHGYMREYPVEKMMRDAKILQIYEGTNQIMRNIIGLALNKEYSKKK' A
#
# COMPACT_ATOMS: atom_id res chain seq x y z
N ALA A 1 9.33 9.41 -7.19
CA ALA A 1 9.01 9.12 -8.61
C ALA A 1 8.29 10.30 -9.26
N VAL A 2 7.05 10.63 -8.89
CA VAL A 2 6.33 11.81 -9.43
C VAL A 2 7.04 13.14 -9.07
N GLN A 3 7.47 13.28 -7.81
CA GLN A 3 8.19 14.47 -7.35
C GLN A 3 9.63 14.58 -7.89
N VAL A 4 10.18 13.49 -8.47
CA VAL A 4 11.51 13.46 -9.11
C VAL A 4 11.42 13.75 -10.61
N MET A 5 10.27 13.48 -11.25
CA MET A 5 10.01 13.78 -12.66
C MET A 5 9.38 15.17 -12.92
N GLY A 6 9.25 16.01 -11.90
CA GLY A 6 8.74 17.39 -12.05
C GLY A 6 7.38 17.44 -12.78
N GLY A 7 7.20 18.43 -13.67
CA GLY A 7 5.95 18.65 -14.42
C GLY A 7 5.49 17.48 -15.30
N HIS A 8 6.41 16.59 -15.73
CA HIS A 8 6.09 15.40 -16.51
C HIS A 8 5.39 14.29 -15.69
N GLY A 9 5.41 14.38 -14.36
CA GLY A 9 4.66 13.49 -13.47
C GLY A 9 3.18 13.85 -13.31
N TYR A 10 2.75 15.03 -13.79
CA TYR A 10 1.37 15.55 -13.71
C TYR A 10 0.62 15.54 -15.05
N MET A 11 1.31 15.24 -16.16
CA MET A 11 0.67 15.04 -17.46
C MET A 11 0.07 13.64 -17.55
N ARG A 12 -1.24 13.57 -17.82
CA ARG A 12 -2.05 12.34 -17.97
C ARG A 12 -1.54 11.32 -19.01
N GLU A 13 -0.51 11.66 -19.79
CA GLU A 13 0.11 10.82 -20.81
C GLU A 13 1.24 9.91 -20.28
N TYR A 14 1.75 10.14 -19.06
CA TYR A 14 2.89 9.36 -18.55
C TYR A 14 2.47 8.18 -17.66
N PRO A 15 3.06 6.98 -17.84
CA PRO A 15 2.70 5.76 -17.11
C PRO A 15 2.91 5.86 -15.60
N VAL A 16 3.69 6.83 -15.12
CA VAL A 16 4.03 7.03 -13.71
C VAL A 16 2.82 7.51 -12.88
N GLU A 17 1.94 8.36 -13.44
CA GLU A 17 0.70 8.76 -12.76
C GLU A 17 -0.26 7.57 -12.64
N LYS A 18 -0.38 6.79 -13.71
CA LYS A 18 -1.21 5.57 -13.74
C LYS A 18 -0.75 4.56 -12.69
N MET A 19 0.55 4.27 -12.65
CA MET A 19 1.13 3.37 -11.64
C MET A 19 0.93 3.89 -10.21
N MET A 20 1.01 5.20 -9.98
CA MET A 20 0.72 5.78 -8.66
C MET A 20 -0.75 5.58 -8.27
N ARG A 21 -1.68 5.77 -9.20
CA ARG A 21 -3.12 5.56 -8.98
C ARG A 21 -3.43 4.11 -8.66
N ASP A 22 -2.91 3.19 -9.46
CA ASP A 22 -3.10 1.75 -9.26
C ASP A 22 -2.50 1.29 -7.92
N ALA A 23 -1.31 1.80 -7.55
CA ALA A 23 -0.70 1.52 -6.26
C ALA A 23 -1.53 2.04 -5.08
N LYS A 24 -2.24 3.16 -5.22
CA LYS A 24 -3.14 3.70 -4.19
C LYS A 24 -4.40 2.85 -4.03
N ILE A 25 -4.96 2.36 -5.14
CA ILE A 25 -6.16 1.51 -5.15
C ILE A 25 -5.87 0.18 -4.44
N LEU A 26 -4.69 -0.41 -4.68
CA LEU A 26 -4.26 -1.66 -4.02
C LEU A 26 -4.22 -1.53 -2.48
N GLN A 27 -3.98 -0.33 -1.94
CA GLN A 27 -3.98 -0.09 -0.49
C GLN A 27 -5.39 -0.05 0.13
N ILE A 28 -6.45 -0.09 -0.69
CA ILE A 28 -7.85 0.03 -0.26
C ILE A 28 -8.63 -1.24 -0.61
N TYR A 29 -8.37 -1.84 -1.78
CA TYR A 29 -9.29 -2.78 -2.43
C TYR A 29 -9.47 -4.14 -1.73
N GLU A 30 -8.50 -4.62 -0.95
CA GLU A 30 -8.62 -5.92 -0.24
C GLU A 30 -8.36 -5.78 1.28
N GLY A 31 -8.58 -4.58 1.80
CA GLY A 31 -8.31 -4.23 3.18
C GLY A 31 -7.34 -3.06 3.28
N THR A 32 -7.71 -2.08 4.11
CA THR A 32 -6.85 -0.92 4.34
C THR A 32 -5.56 -1.35 5.03
N ASN A 33 -4.47 -0.61 4.80
CA ASN A 33 -3.20 -0.81 5.48
C ASN A 33 -3.31 -0.83 7.03
N GLN A 34 -4.37 -0.26 7.61
CA GLN A 34 -4.61 -0.31 9.05
C GLN A 34 -5.20 -1.65 9.49
N ILE A 35 -6.20 -2.17 8.75
CA ILE A 35 -6.80 -3.47 9.05
C ILE A 35 -5.79 -4.59 8.85
N MET A 36 -5.01 -4.56 7.76
CA MET A 36 -3.96 -5.56 7.53
C MET A 36 -2.93 -5.59 8.67
N ARG A 37 -2.51 -4.42 9.17
CA ARG A 37 -1.59 -4.34 10.32
C ARG A 37 -2.19 -4.94 11.58
N ASN A 38 -3.48 -4.72 11.83
CA ASN A 38 -4.18 -5.33 12.96
C ASN A 38 -4.26 -6.86 12.84
N ILE A 39 -4.64 -7.37 11.66
CA ILE A 39 -4.70 -8.81 11.38
C ILE A 39 -3.33 -9.48 11.59
N ILE A 40 -2.27 -8.89 11.05
CA ILE A 40 -0.89 -9.39 11.23
C ILE A 40 -0.50 -9.36 12.72
N GLY A 41 -0.82 -8.28 13.44
CA GLY A 41 -0.55 -8.18 14.88
C GLY A 41 -1.26 -9.28 15.69
N LEU A 42 -2.54 -9.55 15.39
CA LEU A 42 -3.29 -10.63 16.03
C LEU A 42 -2.74 -12.02 15.68
N ALA A 43 -2.35 -12.24 14.41
CA ALA A 43 -1.75 -13.49 13.98
C ALA A 43 -0.41 -13.76 14.69
N LEU A 44 0.46 -12.75 14.76
CA LEU A 44 1.74 -12.84 15.47
C LEU A 44 1.53 -13.10 16.97
N ASN A 45 0.65 -12.36 17.64
CA ASN A 45 0.35 -12.57 19.06
C ASN A 45 -0.13 -13.99 19.35
N LYS A 46 -0.95 -14.57 18.44
CA LYS A 46 -1.40 -15.96 18.55
C LYS A 46 -0.25 -16.95 18.39
N GLU A 47 0.69 -16.71 17.47
CA GLU A 47 1.86 -17.56 17.27
C GLU A 47 2.78 -17.55 18.50
N TYR A 48 3.11 -16.36 19.03
CA TYR A 48 3.96 -16.24 20.22
C TYR A 48 3.33 -16.85 21.47
N SER A 49 2.00 -16.73 21.64
CA SER A 49 1.27 -17.34 22.76
C SER A 49 1.28 -18.88 22.69
N LYS A 50 1.26 -19.46 21.48
CA LYS A 50 1.34 -20.92 21.26
C LYS A 50 2.74 -21.51 21.49
N LYS A 51 3.78 -20.69 21.44
CA LYS A 51 5.19 -21.08 21.60
C LYS A 51 5.66 -21.09 23.06
N LYS A 52 4.80 -20.62 23.97
CA LYS A 52 5.02 -20.60 25.42
C LYS A 52 4.30 -21.79 26.05
#